data_AF-A0A7Y7HQU9-F1
#
_entry.id   AF-A0A7Y7HQU9-F1
#
_cell.length_a   1.000
_cell.length_b   1.000
_cell.length_c   1.000
_cell.angle_alpha   90.00
_cell.angle_beta   90.00
_cell.angle_gamma   90.00
#
_symmetry.space_group_name_H-M   'P 1'
#
loop_
_entity.id
_entity.type
_entity.pdbx_description
1 polymer ?
#
loop_
_entity_poly.entity_id
_entity_poly.type
_entity_poly.pdbx_seq_one_letter_code
_entity_poly.pdbx_strand_id
1 'polypeptide(L)' 'MDNGVPPEDPVSQALAREWQQLIRDRIGDSPDLQARLDLAHDNEPELLKGTWISQTMVTYIRQAVAACSPI' A
#
# COMPACT_ATOMS: atom_id res chain seq x y z
N MET A 1 -7.45 8.99 -4.46
CA MET A 1 -7.22 10.05 -3.46
C MET A 1 -7.28 11.45 -4.05
N ASP A 2 -6.36 11.86 -4.94
CA ASP A 2 -6.26 13.27 -5.42
C ASP A 2 -7.54 13.77 -6.12
N ASN A 3 -8.18 12.90 -6.90
CA ASN A 3 -9.46 13.17 -7.55
C ASN A 3 -10.69 12.92 -6.64
N GLY A 4 -10.51 12.75 -5.32
CA GLY A 4 -11.59 12.45 -4.38
C GLY A 4 -12.21 11.04 -4.51
N VAL A 5 -11.63 10.18 -5.36
CA VAL A 5 -12.09 8.78 -5.53
C VAL A 5 -11.95 8.03 -4.20
N PRO A 6 -12.99 7.32 -3.72
CA PRO A 6 -12.91 6.56 -2.48
C PRO A 6 -12.03 5.31 -2.64
N PRO A 7 -11.44 4.80 -1.54
CA PRO A 7 -10.62 3.58 -1.57
C PRO A 7 -11.43 2.34 -1.97
N GLU A 8 -12.74 2.37 -1.74
CA GLU A 8 -13.69 1.31 -2.10
C GLU A 8 -14.02 1.27 -3.59
N ASP A 9 -13.66 2.32 -4.35
CA ASP A 9 -13.94 2.37 -5.79
C ASP A 9 -13.18 1.27 -6.55
N PRO A 10 -13.79 0.61 -7.55
CA PRO A 10 -13.14 -0.43 -8.33
C PRO A 10 -11.79 -0.01 -8.93
N VAL A 11 -11.64 1.26 -9.33
CA VAL A 11 -10.38 1.80 -9.89
C VAL A 11 -9.30 1.87 -8.82
N SER A 12 -9.67 2.31 -7.60
CA SER A 12 -8.77 2.32 -6.44
C SER A 12 -8.32 0.92 -6.06
N GLN A 13 -9.24 -0.04 -6.05
CA GLN A 13 -8.96 -1.44 -5.74
C GLN A 13 -8.10 -2.12 -6.80
N ALA A 14 -8.29 -1.80 -8.09
CA ALA A 14 -7.45 -2.30 -9.17
C ALA A 14 -6.00 -1.82 -8.99
N LEU A 15 -5.81 -0.53 -8.75
CA LEU A 15 -4.48 0.05 -8.51
C LEU A 15 -3.82 -0.55 -7.25
N ALA A 16 -4.60 -0.78 -6.19
CA ALA A 16 -4.13 -1.41 -4.96
C ALA A 16 -3.68 -2.86 -5.17
N ARG A 17 -4.36 -3.61 -6.04
CA ARG A 17 -3.95 -4.97 -6.43
C ARG A 17 -2.65 -4.98 -7.23
N GLU A 18 -2.50 -4.06 -8.18
CA GLU A 18 -1.24 -3.91 -8.94
C GLU A 18 -0.08 -3.51 -8.03
N TRP A 19 -0.31 -2.59 -7.09
CA TRP A 19 0.67 -2.21 -6.09
C TRP A 19 1.12 -3.39 -5.23
N GLN A 20 0.18 -4.22 -4.77
CA GLN A 20 0.52 -5.43 -4.04
C GLN A 20 1.34 -6.41 -4.87
N GLN A 21 1.04 -6.58 -6.17
CA GLN A 21 1.85 -7.42 -7.06
C GLN A 21 3.27 -6.87 -7.17
N LEU A 22 3.44 -5.58 -7.41
CA LEU A 22 4.76 -4.92 -7.49
C LEU A 22 5.58 -5.10 -6.21
N ILE A 23 4.97 -4.98 -5.03
CA ILE A 23 5.66 -5.24 -3.77
C ILE A 23 6.06 -6.71 -3.68
N ARG A 24 5.13 -7.66 -3.96
CA ARG A 24 5.43 -9.10 -3.94
C ARG A 24 6.56 -9.47 -4.89
N ASP A 25 6.60 -8.92 -6.10
CA ASP A 25 7.71 -9.13 -7.05
C ASP A 25 9.04 -8.60 -6.51
N ARG A 26 9.01 -7.50 -5.76
CA ARG A 26 10.23 -6.84 -5.27
C ARG A 26 10.80 -7.45 -4.00
N ILE A 27 9.95 -7.97 -3.11
CA ILE A 27 10.37 -8.50 -1.80
C ILE A 27 10.10 -10.00 -1.63
N GLY A 28 9.47 -10.65 -2.62
CA GLY A 28 9.00 -12.02 -2.53
C GLY A 28 7.72 -12.17 -1.70
N ASP A 29 7.14 -13.37 -1.70
CA ASP A 29 5.97 -13.73 -0.90
C ASP A 29 6.39 -14.06 0.55
N SER A 30 7.06 -13.12 1.21
CA SER A 30 7.49 -13.25 2.61
C SER A 30 6.60 -12.38 3.50
N PRO A 31 5.58 -12.95 4.17
CA PRO A 31 4.69 -12.19 5.05
C PRO A 31 5.44 -11.53 6.22
N ASP A 32 6.54 -12.14 6.67
CA ASP A 32 7.43 -11.58 7.69
C ASP A 32 8.12 -10.30 7.21
N LEU A 33 8.52 -10.26 5.94
CA LEU A 33 9.18 -9.11 5.35
C LEU A 33 8.19 -7.97 5.08
N GLN A 34 6.95 -8.28 4.70
CA GLN A 34 5.87 -7.28 4.61
C GLN A 34 5.60 -6.64 5.98
N ALA A 35 5.44 -7.46 7.02
CA ALA A 35 5.20 -6.96 8.38
C ALA A 35 6.34 -6.06 8.87
N ARG A 36 7.61 -6.43 8.59
CA ARG A 36 8.77 -5.60 8.93
C ARG A 36 8.81 -4.29 8.16
N LEU A 37 8.42 -4.29 6.89
CA LEU A 37 8.28 -3.07 6.07
C LEU A 37 7.17 -2.16 6.60
N ASP A 38 6.02 -2.73 6.99
CA ASP A 38 4.93 -1.97 7.59
C ASP A 38 5.35 -1.34 8.92
N LEU A 39 6.11 -2.08 9.74
CA LEU A 39 6.64 -1.60 11.01
C LEU A 39 7.72 -0.52 10.80
N ALA A 40 8.59 -0.68 9.79
CA ALA A 40 9.58 0.32 9.42
C ALA A 40 8.92 1.60 8.88
N HIS A 41 7.87 1.51 8.07
CA HIS A 41 7.12 2.69 7.63
C HIS A 41 6.41 3.41 8.78
N ASP A 42 5.96 2.70 9.80
CA ASP A 42 5.29 3.30 10.96
C ASP A 42 6.28 3.97 11.93
N ASN A 43 7.46 3.35 12.13
CA ASN A 43 8.47 3.83 13.09
C ASN A 43 9.51 4.77 12.48
N GLU A 44 9.76 4.66 11.17
CA GLU A 44 10.84 5.38 10.48
C GLU A 44 10.28 6.14 9.26
N PRO A 45 9.47 7.20 9.48
CA PRO A 45 8.94 8.04 8.40
C PRO A 45 10.04 8.75 7.58
N GLU A 46 11.26 8.82 8.11
CA GLU A 46 12.47 9.26 7.39
C GLU A 46 12.78 8.35 6.18
N LEU A 47 12.44 7.06 6.22
CA LEU A 47 12.64 6.13 5.09
C LEU A 47 11.77 6.50 3.87
N LEU A 48 10.65 7.18 4.11
CA LEU A 48 9.80 7.71 3.05
C LEU A 48 10.33 9.04 2.50
N LYS A 49 11.23 9.75 3.21
CA LYS A 49 11.83 10.98 2.72
C LYS A 49 12.68 10.71 1.47
N GLY A 50 12.38 11.42 0.40
CA GLY A 50 13.03 11.23 -0.90
C GLY A 50 12.33 10.22 -1.81
N THR A 51 11.29 9.54 -1.31
CA THR A 51 10.34 8.83 -2.16
C THR A 51 9.15 9.74 -2.49
N TRP A 52 8.38 9.40 -3.51
CA TRP A 52 7.11 10.05 -3.82
C TRP A 52 5.94 9.49 -2.98
N ILE A 53 6.21 8.54 -2.08
CA ILE A 53 5.22 7.86 -1.26
C ILE A 53 5.04 8.63 0.05
N SER A 54 3.84 9.16 0.26
CA SER A 54 3.47 9.83 1.52
C SER A 54 2.73 8.88 2.46
N GLN A 55 2.76 9.15 3.77
CA GLN A 55 2.01 8.34 4.76
C GLN A 55 0.52 8.21 4.40
N THR A 56 -0.09 9.31 3.94
CA THR A 56 -1.49 9.33 3.50
C THR A 56 -1.72 8.36 2.33
N MET A 57 -0.78 8.29 1.38
CA MET A 57 -0.86 7.37 0.24
C MET A 57 -0.79 5.91 0.68
N VAL A 58 0.11 5.58 1.62
CA VAL A 58 0.20 4.24 2.21
C VAL A 58 -1.11 3.85 2.88
N THR A 59 -1.68 4.74 3.70
CA THR A 59 -2.97 4.49 4.37
C THR A 59 -4.10 4.24 3.36
N TYR A 60 -4.16 5.03 2.29
CA TYR A 60 -5.19 4.87 1.26
C TYR A 60 -5.06 3.55 0.50
N ILE A 61 -3.85 3.15 0.13
CA ILE A 61 -3.61 1.86 -0.52
C ILE A 61 -4.02 0.72 0.42
N ARG A 62 -3.66 0.78 1.71
CA ARG A 62 -4.09 -0.22 2.71
C ARG A 62 -5.62 -0.31 2.83
N GLN A 63 -6.32 0.83 2.85
CA GLN A 63 -7.79 0.86 2.87
C GLN A 63 -8.39 0.24 1.60
N ALA A 64 -7.84 0.56 0.43
CA ALA A 64 -8.31 0.01 -0.84
C ALA A 64 -8.07 -1.49 -0.95
N VAL A 65 -6.93 -1.99 -0.45
CA VAL A 65 -6.66 -3.42 -0.32
C VAL A 65 -7.67 -4.09 0.62
N ALA A 66 -7.92 -3.51 1.80
CA ALA A 66 -8.85 -4.08 2.78
C ALA A 66 -10.31 -4.10 2.30
N ALA A 67 -10.70 -3.12 1.47
CA ALA A 67 -12.01 -3.06 0.82
C ALA A 67 -12.14 -4.05 -0.35
N CYS A 68 -11.02 -4.55 -0.87
CA CYS A 68 -11.00 -5.60 -1.88
C CYS A 68 -11.47 -6.90 -1.21
N SER A 69 -12.67 -7.36 -1.55
CA SER A 69 -13.22 -8.59 -0.94
C SER A 69 -12.22 -9.74 -1.10
N PRO A 70 -11.99 -10.55 -0.05
CA PRO A 70 -11.18 -11.75 -0.18
C PRO A 70 -11.85 -12.66 -1.21
N ILE A 71 -11.06 -13.16 -2.15
CA ILE A 71 -11.48 -14.18 -3.11
C ILE A 71 -11.66 -15.50 -2.36
#